data_AF-A0A957QUC7-F1
#
_entry.id   AF-A0A957QUC7-F1
#
_cell.length_a   1.000
_cell.length_b   1.000
_cell.length_c   1.000
_cell.angle_alpha   90.00
_cell.angle_beta   90.00
_cell.angle_gamma   90.00
#
_symmetry.space_group_name_H-M   'P 1'
#
loop_
_entity.id
_entity.type
_entity.pdbx_description
1 polymer ?
#
loop_
_entity_poly.entity_id
_entity_poly.type
_entity_poly.pdbx_seq_one_letter_code
_entity_poly.pdbx_strand_id
1 'polypeptide(L)'
;MSAENVATLLDSTVKLIDVLIWPTILIFVLIRFGPELREFFANLSELSLTFAGHGVTIKRQVAEAAAAMAAAAVARGDPAGGASAAQAAQTAVATVTGAVSPRTVRRLANARVLWVDDKPDNNRYEREALEALGIRFVTARSTQEAMERLQRQHFDVIISDMGRDQDQFAGYTLLDQARSEGYTGPFIIYSSSNKAIHVAQTKQRGAFGATNDPGELFELVLAALGKAG
;
A
#
# COMPACT_ATOMS: atom_id res chain seq x y z
N MET A 1 33.51 50.73 -49.44
CA MET A 1 33.14 49.45 -48.82
C MET A 1 32.87 48.47 -49.94
N SER A 2 33.60 47.35 -50.00
CA SER A 2 33.41 46.32 -51.03
C SER A 2 32.04 45.66 -50.88
N ALA A 3 31.42 45.25 -51.99
CA ALA A 3 30.12 44.58 -51.99
C ALA A 3 30.08 43.31 -51.12
N GLU A 4 31.23 42.65 -50.96
CA GLU A 4 31.42 41.48 -50.10
C GLU A 4 31.20 41.81 -48.61
N ASN A 5 31.72 42.95 -48.12
CA ASN A 5 31.54 43.35 -46.72
C ASN A 5 30.08 43.66 -46.38
N VAL A 6 29.32 44.19 -47.36
CA VAL A 6 27.90 44.48 -47.19
C VAL A 6 27.08 43.19 -47.09
N ALA A 7 27.43 42.17 -47.89
CA ALA A 7 26.78 40.86 -47.85
C ALA A 7 27.04 40.14 -46.52
N THR A 8 28.28 40.17 -46.00
CA THR A 8 28.61 39.55 -44.70
C THR A 8 27.92 40.25 -43.52
N LEU A 9 27.78 41.57 -43.58
CA LEU A 9 27.07 42.34 -42.54
C LEU A 9 25.57 42.03 -42.53
N LEU A 10 24.93 41.92 -43.70
CA LEU A 10 23.53 41.52 -43.85
C LEU A 10 23.28 40.10 -43.32
N ASP A 11 24.11 39.13 -43.69
CA ASP A 11 23.99 37.75 -43.20
C ASP A 11 24.16 37.65 -41.67
N SER A 12 25.09 38.45 -41.12
CA SER A 12 25.33 38.51 -39.67
C SER A 12 24.18 39.18 -38.91
N THR A 13 23.54 40.20 -39.49
CA THR A 13 22.39 40.87 -38.87
C THR A 13 21.15 39.98 -38.87
N VAL A 14 20.90 39.24 -39.95
CA VAL A 14 19.79 38.27 -40.02
C VAL A 14 19.97 37.17 -38.96
N LYS A 15 21.18 36.62 -38.82
CA LYS A 15 21.48 35.61 -37.80
C LYS A 15 21.30 36.14 -36.38
N LEU A 16 21.63 37.41 -36.13
CA LEU A 16 21.45 38.02 -34.81
C LEU A 16 19.97 38.24 -34.49
N ILE A 17 19.17 38.63 -35.49
CA ILE A 17 17.72 38.80 -35.36
C ILE A 17 17.05 37.46 -35.05
N ASP A 18 17.42 36.38 -35.75
CA ASP A 18 16.88 35.04 -35.48
C ASP A 18 17.18 34.53 -34.07
N VAL A 19 18.37 34.84 -33.53
CA VAL A 19 18.75 34.47 -32.16
C VAL A 19 17.99 35.29 -31.11
N LEU A 20 17.55 36.50 -31.44
CA LEU A 20 16.84 37.39 -30.51
C LEU A 20 15.32 37.25 -30.57
N ILE A 21 14.76 36.76 -31.68
CA ILE A 21 13.31 36.55 -31.84
C ILE A 21 12.80 35.53 -30.82
N TRP A 22 13.44 34.37 -30.69
CA TRP A 22 12.98 33.29 -29.81
C TRP A 22 12.95 33.65 -28.31
N PRO A 23 14.00 34.25 -27.72
CA PRO A 23 13.96 34.73 -26.34
C PRO A 23 12.90 35.80 -26.13
N THR A 24 12.70 36.69 -27.12
CA THR A 24 11.71 37.78 -27.02
C THR A 24 10.29 37.23 -27.06
N ILE A 25 10.01 36.26 -27.95
CA ILE A 25 8.73 35.54 -27.99
C ILE A 25 8.52 34.79 -26.68
N LEU A 26 9.54 34.09 -26.16
CA LEU A 26 9.46 33.36 -24.90
C LEU A 26 9.11 34.30 -23.74
N ILE A 27 9.81 35.44 -23.62
CA ILE A 27 9.54 36.44 -22.59
C ILE A 27 8.13 37.02 -22.75
N PHE A 28 7.71 37.33 -23.98
CA PHE A 28 6.36 37.82 -24.26
C PHE A 28 5.28 36.82 -23.84
N VAL A 29 5.46 35.54 -24.17
CA VAL A 29 4.56 34.45 -23.76
C VAL A 29 4.53 34.31 -22.24
N LEU A 30 5.69 34.35 -21.57
CA LEU A 30 5.79 34.26 -20.12
C LEU A 30 5.17 35.46 -19.38
N ILE A 31 5.20 36.66 -19.96
CA ILE A 31 4.56 37.84 -19.37
C ILE A 31 3.05 37.82 -19.64
N ARG A 32 2.65 37.52 -20.88
CA ARG A 32 1.26 37.62 -21.32
C ARG A 32 0.37 36.50 -20.82
N PHE A 33 0.93 35.30 -20.68
CA PHE A 33 0.26 34.10 -20.20
C PHE A 33 0.83 33.61 -18.87
N GLY A 34 1.73 34.38 -18.23
CA GLY A 34 2.32 34.03 -16.94
C GLY A 34 1.31 33.68 -15.84
N PRO A 35 0.25 34.46 -15.61
CA PRO A 35 -0.75 34.13 -14.60
C PRO A 35 -1.50 32.82 -14.93
N GLU A 36 -1.89 32.62 -16.18
CA GLU A 36 -2.60 31.42 -16.64
C GLU A 36 -1.68 30.19 -16.67
N LEU A 37 -0.40 30.38 -17.03
CA LEU A 37 0.63 29.34 -16.94
C LEU A 37 0.89 28.97 -15.48
N ARG A 38 0.86 29.91 -14.54
CA ARG A 38 0.98 29.61 -13.11
C ARG A 38 -0.20 28.77 -12.61
N GLU A 39 -1.42 29.08 -13.03
CA GLU A 39 -2.58 28.23 -12.73
C GLU A 39 -2.50 26.86 -13.41
N PHE A 40 -2.06 26.82 -14.66
CA PHE A 40 -1.82 25.57 -15.39
C PHE A 40 -0.74 24.72 -14.71
N PHE A 41 0.37 25.31 -14.25
CA PHE A 41 1.42 24.62 -13.50
C PHE A 41 0.97 24.23 -12.07
N ALA A 42 0.11 25.01 -11.43
CA ALA A 42 -0.50 24.65 -10.15
C ALA A 42 -1.44 23.45 -10.29
N ASN A 43 -2.28 23.43 -11.33
CA ASN A 43 -3.14 22.28 -11.67
C ASN A 43 -2.31 21.07 -12.15
N LEU A 44 -1.20 21.31 -12.85
CA LEU A 44 -0.23 20.27 -13.18
C LEU A 44 0.52 19.75 -11.96
N SER A 45 0.59 20.45 -10.83
CA SER A 45 1.20 19.88 -9.62
C SER A 45 0.34 18.72 -9.08
N GLU A 46 -0.99 18.83 -9.14
CA GLU A 46 -1.93 17.75 -8.85
C GLU A 46 -1.90 16.64 -9.92
N LEU A 47 -1.66 17.00 -11.18
CA LEU A 47 -1.53 16.03 -12.29
C LEU A 47 -0.13 15.39 -12.40
N SER A 48 0.93 16.03 -11.92
CA SER A 48 2.32 15.53 -11.92
C SER A 48 2.51 14.37 -10.94
N LEU A 49 1.66 14.31 -9.91
CA LEU A 49 1.48 13.13 -9.05
C LEU A 49 0.81 11.95 -9.77
N THR A 50 0.31 12.16 -10.99
CA THR A 50 -0.36 11.14 -11.82
C THR A 50 0.40 10.82 -13.11
N PHE A 51 1.44 11.60 -13.49
CA PHE A 51 2.11 11.49 -14.79
C PHE A 51 3.45 10.73 -14.80
N ALA A 52 4.04 10.44 -13.65
CA ALA A 52 4.99 9.34 -13.54
C ALA A 52 4.16 8.07 -13.33
N GLY A 53 4.26 7.05 -14.19
CA GLY A 53 3.36 5.88 -14.25
C GLY A 53 2.97 5.21 -12.91
N HIS A 54 3.72 5.45 -11.83
CA HIS A 54 3.38 5.12 -10.45
C HIS A 54 2.08 5.75 -9.93
N GLY A 55 1.68 6.95 -10.37
CA GLY A 55 0.51 7.66 -9.83
C GLY A 55 -0.84 7.07 -10.25
N VAL A 56 -0.96 6.66 -11.52
CA VAL A 56 -2.12 5.90 -12.01
C VAL A 56 -2.16 4.52 -11.35
N THR A 57 -1.01 3.87 -11.17
CA THR A 57 -0.90 2.58 -10.48
C THR A 57 -1.34 2.69 -9.03
N ILE A 58 -0.91 3.70 -8.27
CA ILE A 58 -1.31 3.86 -6.86
C ILE A 58 -2.82 4.11 -6.74
N LYS A 59 -3.41 4.98 -7.57
CA LYS A 59 -4.87 5.21 -7.56
C LYS A 59 -5.64 3.90 -7.81
N ARG A 60 -5.15 3.09 -8.75
CA ARG A 60 -5.72 1.78 -9.06
C ARG A 60 -5.54 0.79 -7.91
N GLN A 61 -4.35 0.68 -7.34
CA GLN A 61 -4.05 -0.20 -6.20
C GLN A 61 -4.88 0.14 -4.97
N VAL A 62 -5.05 1.43 -4.68
CA VAL A 62 -5.92 1.90 -3.59
C VAL A 62 -7.38 1.54 -3.84
N ALA A 63 -7.87 1.68 -5.09
CA ALA A 63 -9.22 1.28 -5.45
C ALA A 63 -9.43 -0.24 -5.36
N GLU A 64 -8.47 -1.03 -5.84
CA GLU A 64 -8.49 -2.50 -5.76
C GLU A 64 -8.45 -2.98 -4.29
N ALA A 65 -7.57 -2.41 -3.47
CA ALA A 65 -7.47 -2.70 -2.05
C ALA A 65 -8.77 -2.36 -1.30
N ALA A 66 -9.38 -1.21 -1.60
CA ALA A 66 -10.65 -0.80 -0.99
C ALA A 66 -11.81 -1.73 -1.39
N ALA A 67 -11.87 -2.15 -2.65
CA ALA A 67 -12.90 -3.08 -3.12
C ALA A 67 -12.76 -4.46 -2.47
N ALA A 68 -11.54 -4.99 -2.38
CA ALA A 68 -11.28 -6.27 -1.72
C ALA A 68 -11.54 -6.20 -0.20
N MET A 69 -11.18 -5.10 0.46
CA MET A 69 -11.49 -4.88 1.88
C MET A 69 -13.01 -4.81 2.13
N ALA A 70 -13.76 -4.13 1.26
CA ALA A 70 -15.21 -4.11 1.34
C ALA A 70 -15.81 -5.51 1.19
N ALA A 71 -15.27 -6.33 0.27
CA ALA A 71 -15.69 -7.73 0.11
C ALA A 71 -15.36 -8.58 1.34
N ALA A 72 -14.18 -8.39 1.95
CA ALA A 72 -13.79 -9.07 3.20
C ALA A 72 -14.75 -8.74 4.34
N ALA A 73 -15.10 -7.46 4.51
CA ALA A 73 -16.05 -7.02 5.53
C ALA A 73 -17.43 -7.65 5.34
N VAL A 74 -17.93 -7.70 4.11
CA VAL A 74 -19.22 -8.34 3.77
C VAL A 74 -19.15 -9.87 4.01
N ALA A 75 -18.03 -10.51 3.66
CA ALA A 75 -17.89 -11.96 3.78
C ALA A 75 -17.79 -12.45 5.24
N ARG A 76 -17.26 -11.63 6.16
CA ARG A 76 -17.04 -12.03 7.56
C ARG A 76 -18.24 -11.86 8.51
N GLY A 77 -19.26 -11.07 8.17
CA GLY A 77 -20.43 -10.98 9.02
C GLY A 77 -21.51 -9.98 8.57
N ASP A 78 -22.76 -10.37 8.85
CA ASP A 78 -24.05 -9.69 8.63
C ASP A 78 -24.17 -8.31 9.31
N PRO A 79 -25.16 -7.47 8.91
CA PRO A 79 -25.27 -6.04 9.20
C PRO A 79 -25.71 -5.76 10.64
N ALA A 80 -24.85 -6.04 11.63
CA ALA A 80 -25.06 -5.64 13.02
C ALA A 80 -25.04 -4.10 13.22
N GLY A 81 -24.78 -3.33 12.16
CA GLY A 81 -25.01 -1.88 12.11
C GLY A 81 -26.08 -1.44 11.10
N GLY A 82 -26.88 -2.35 10.52
CA GLY A 82 -27.78 -2.02 9.42
C GLY A 82 -27.04 -1.45 8.19
N ALA A 83 -25.73 -1.70 8.12
CA ALA A 83 -24.88 -1.01 7.19
C ALA A 83 -25.02 -1.62 5.80
N SER A 84 -25.49 -0.79 4.86
CA SER A 84 -25.62 -1.22 3.47
C SER A 84 -24.25 -1.58 2.90
N ALA A 85 -24.20 -2.40 1.85
CA ALA A 85 -22.97 -2.66 1.11
C ALA A 85 -22.25 -1.35 0.69
N ALA A 86 -23.01 -0.28 0.47
CA ALA A 86 -22.47 1.05 0.21
C ALA A 86 -21.75 1.68 1.42
N GLN A 87 -22.24 1.47 2.64
CA GLN A 87 -21.56 1.93 3.86
C GLN A 87 -20.30 1.11 4.15
N ALA A 88 -20.34 -0.21 3.98
CA ALA A 88 -19.14 -1.05 4.07
C ALA A 88 -18.07 -0.62 3.05
N ALA A 89 -18.49 -0.30 1.81
CA ALA A 89 -17.59 0.22 0.79
C ALA A 89 -17.02 1.60 1.16
N GLN A 90 -17.84 2.53 1.68
CA GLN A 90 -17.39 3.85 2.11
C GLN A 90 -16.36 3.76 3.25
N THR A 91 -16.63 2.92 4.26
CA THR A 91 -15.69 2.70 5.37
C THR A 91 -14.38 2.08 4.87
N ALA A 92 -14.46 1.05 4.01
CA ALA A 92 -13.27 0.44 3.42
C ALA A 92 -12.45 1.44 2.60
N VAL A 93 -13.10 2.27 1.78
CA VAL A 93 -12.42 3.35 1.05
C VAL A 93 -11.76 4.33 2.00
N ALA A 94 -12.42 4.74 3.08
CA ALA A 94 -11.87 5.67 4.06
C ALA A 94 -10.64 5.08 4.80
N THR A 95 -10.72 3.83 5.24
CA THR A 95 -9.60 3.12 5.88
C THR A 95 -8.41 2.99 4.93
N VAL A 96 -8.63 2.57 3.69
CA VAL A 96 -7.53 2.42 2.72
C VAL A 96 -6.94 3.78 2.34
N THR A 97 -7.76 4.79 2.02
CA THR A 97 -7.25 6.13 1.65
C THR A 97 -6.56 6.84 2.82
N GLY A 98 -7.02 6.63 4.05
CA GLY A 98 -6.38 7.19 5.25
C GLY A 98 -5.05 6.52 5.58
N ALA A 99 -4.92 5.20 5.38
CA ALA A 99 -3.73 4.46 5.76
C ALA A 99 -2.67 4.38 4.64
N VAL A 100 -3.06 4.52 3.36
CA VAL A 100 -2.19 4.30 2.22
C VAL A 100 -1.65 5.62 1.66
N SER A 101 -0.38 5.91 1.97
CA SER A 101 0.40 6.97 1.32
C SER A 101 1.32 6.40 0.24
N PRO A 102 1.76 7.19 -0.77
CA PRO A 102 2.76 6.74 -1.76
C PRO A 102 4.06 6.20 -1.14
N ARG A 103 4.47 6.74 0.02
CA ARG A 103 5.62 6.25 0.78
C ARG A 103 5.33 4.89 1.41
N THR A 104 4.12 4.69 1.92
CA THR A 104 3.67 3.42 2.47
C THR A 104 3.69 2.35 1.39
N VAL A 105 3.04 2.59 0.24
CA VAL A 105 3.02 1.62 -0.89
C VAL A 105 4.44 1.20 -1.29
N ARG A 106 5.37 2.15 -1.39
CA ARG A 106 6.76 1.83 -1.74
C ARG A 106 7.49 0.97 -0.69
N ARG A 107 7.17 1.13 0.60
CA ARG A 107 7.74 0.30 1.69
C ARG A 107 7.12 -1.09 1.75
N LEU A 108 5.83 -1.20 1.44
CA LEU A 108 5.12 -2.47 1.36
C LEU A 108 5.54 -3.30 0.15
N ALA A 109 6.05 -2.64 -0.89
CA ALA A 109 6.47 -3.31 -2.12
C ALA A 109 7.50 -4.41 -1.82
N ASN A 110 7.08 -5.66 -2.05
CA ASN A 110 7.83 -6.89 -1.80
C ASN A 110 7.93 -7.37 -0.35
N ALA A 111 7.20 -6.76 0.59
CA ALA A 111 7.05 -7.33 1.93
C ALA A 111 6.46 -8.75 1.84
N ARG A 112 7.02 -9.68 2.62
CA ARG A 112 6.64 -11.10 2.62
C ARG A 112 5.91 -11.43 3.91
N VAL A 113 4.66 -11.84 3.78
CA VAL A 113 3.82 -12.20 4.92
C VAL A 113 3.53 -13.69 4.91
N LEU A 114 3.77 -14.35 6.04
CA LEU A 114 3.35 -15.73 6.25
C LEU A 114 1.94 -15.71 6.86
N TRP A 115 0.96 -16.30 6.18
CA TRP A 115 -0.39 -16.45 6.72
C TRP A 115 -0.64 -17.92 7.09
N VAL A 116 -0.94 -18.19 8.36
CA VAL A 116 -1.16 -19.55 8.87
C VAL A 116 -2.62 -19.76 9.25
N ASP A 117 -3.34 -20.55 8.46
CA ASP A 117 -4.78 -20.77 8.57
C ASP A 117 -5.13 -22.12 7.90
N ASP A 118 -5.93 -22.97 8.56
CA ASP A 118 -6.33 -24.28 8.03
C ASP A 118 -7.30 -24.16 6.84
N LYS A 119 -7.97 -23.01 6.70
CA LYS A 119 -8.95 -22.69 5.64
C LYS A 119 -8.57 -21.38 4.94
N PRO A 120 -7.47 -21.35 4.15
CA PRO A 120 -6.96 -20.14 3.50
C PRO A 120 -7.91 -19.49 2.48
N ASP A 121 -9.01 -20.16 2.10
CA ASP A 121 -10.05 -19.58 1.25
C ASP A 121 -10.97 -18.59 1.99
N ASN A 122 -11.03 -18.71 3.33
CA ASN A 122 -11.83 -17.83 4.19
C ASN A 122 -11.24 -16.42 4.30
N ASN A 123 -9.93 -16.28 4.08
CA ASN A 123 -9.19 -15.02 4.20
C ASN A 123 -8.72 -14.48 2.84
N ARG A 124 -9.32 -14.96 1.74
CA ARG A 124 -8.91 -14.57 0.37
C ARG A 124 -9.02 -13.07 0.13
N TYR A 125 -10.08 -12.42 0.62
CA TYR A 125 -10.35 -11.02 0.34
C TYR A 125 -9.41 -10.10 1.11
N GLU A 126 -9.09 -10.46 2.34
CA GLU A 126 -8.07 -9.79 3.14
C GLU A 126 -6.69 -9.86 2.49
N ARG A 127 -6.33 -11.05 1.97
CA ARG A 127 -5.09 -11.24 1.21
C ARG A 127 -5.09 -10.41 -0.05
N GLU A 128 -6.14 -10.48 -0.89
CA GLU A 128 -6.27 -9.69 -2.12
C GLU A 128 -6.14 -8.19 -1.85
N ALA A 129 -6.74 -7.68 -0.76
CA ALA A 129 -6.64 -6.27 -0.39
C ALA A 129 -5.20 -5.83 -0.08
N LEU A 130 -4.44 -6.68 0.61
CA LEU A 130 -3.05 -6.42 0.97
C LEU A 130 -2.10 -6.68 -0.22
N GLU A 131 -2.39 -7.68 -1.06
CA GLU A 131 -1.65 -7.98 -2.30
C GLU A 131 -1.76 -6.87 -3.33
N ALA A 132 -2.91 -6.19 -3.40
CA ALA A 132 -3.08 -4.99 -4.23
C ALA A 132 -2.07 -3.89 -3.86
N LEU A 133 -1.57 -3.85 -2.62
CA LEU A 133 -0.53 -2.93 -2.17
C LEU A 133 0.90 -3.44 -2.43
N GLY A 134 1.07 -4.60 -3.05
CA GLY A 134 2.37 -5.18 -3.41
C GLY A 134 2.97 -6.12 -2.35
N ILE A 135 2.21 -6.48 -1.32
CA ILE A 135 2.58 -7.49 -0.32
C ILE A 135 2.48 -8.88 -0.97
N ARG A 136 3.41 -9.78 -0.63
CA ARG A 136 3.39 -11.17 -1.09
C ARG A 136 3.06 -12.11 0.05
N PHE A 137 2.00 -12.91 -0.11
CA PHE A 137 1.64 -13.92 0.87
C PHE A 137 2.26 -15.27 0.57
N VAL A 138 2.64 -15.97 1.63
CA VAL A 138 2.86 -17.41 1.61
C VAL A 138 1.94 -18.00 2.67
N THR A 139 1.12 -18.98 2.27
CA THR A 139 0.12 -19.57 3.16
C THR A 139 0.64 -20.87 3.76
N ALA A 140 0.30 -21.16 5.01
CA ALA A 140 0.53 -22.42 5.69
C ALA A 140 -0.76 -22.90 6.36
N ARG A 141 -0.99 -24.22 6.42
CA ARG A 141 -2.21 -24.80 6.99
C ARG A 141 -2.05 -25.30 8.42
N SER A 142 -0.82 -25.41 8.91
CA SER A 142 -0.53 -25.90 10.25
C SER A 142 0.68 -25.19 10.87
N THR A 143 0.83 -25.33 12.19
CA THR A 143 2.01 -24.86 12.93
C THR A 143 3.29 -25.47 12.36
N GLN A 144 3.30 -26.78 12.11
CA GLN A 144 4.46 -27.46 11.55
C GLN A 144 4.86 -26.88 10.19
N GLU A 145 3.89 -26.73 9.28
CA GLU A 145 4.15 -26.21 7.94
C GLU A 145 4.61 -24.75 7.95
N ALA A 146 4.15 -23.97 8.93
CA ALA A 146 4.60 -22.60 9.16
C ALA A 146 6.08 -22.55 9.60
N MET A 147 6.47 -23.42 10.55
CA MET A 147 7.84 -23.52 11.03
C MET A 147 8.80 -24.01 9.95
N GLU A 148 8.41 -25.00 9.14
CA GLU A 148 9.18 -25.45 7.99
C GLU A 148 9.44 -24.30 6.98
N ARG A 149 8.47 -23.40 6.81
CA ARG A 149 8.64 -22.22 5.96
C ARG A 149 9.55 -21.17 6.60
N LEU A 150 9.42 -20.93 7.89
CA LEU A 150 10.28 -19.98 8.63
C LEU A 150 11.76 -20.39 8.54
N GLN A 151 12.05 -21.68 8.52
CA GLN A 151 13.42 -22.19 8.35
C GLN A 151 13.98 -22.00 6.93
N ARG A 152 13.12 -21.90 5.91
CA ARG A 152 13.54 -21.79 4.51
C ARG A 152 13.66 -20.35 4.02
N GLN A 153 12.95 -19.42 4.65
CA GLN A 153 12.88 -18.05 4.18
C GLN A 153 12.44 -17.06 5.27
N HIS A 154 12.90 -15.82 5.13
CA HIS A 154 12.49 -14.71 5.98
C HIS A 154 11.07 -14.21 5.65
N PHE A 155 10.36 -13.80 6.70
CA PHE A 155 9.06 -13.13 6.62
C PHE A 155 9.09 -11.85 7.45
N ASP A 156 8.50 -10.79 6.91
CA ASP A 156 8.44 -9.49 7.56
C ASP A 156 7.29 -9.41 8.57
N VAL A 157 6.23 -10.20 8.37
CA VAL A 157 5.11 -10.36 9.30
C VAL A 157 4.60 -11.80 9.24
N ILE A 158 4.16 -12.32 10.39
CA ILE A 158 3.37 -13.55 10.46
C ILE A 158 1.95 -13.18 10.90
N ILE A 159 0.96 -13.67 10.17
CA ILE A 159 -0.46 -13.64 10.55
C ILE A 159 -0.86 -15.09 10.83
N SER A 160 -1.49 -15.34 11.97
CA SER A 160 -1.91 -16.68 12.35
C SER A 160 -3.36 -16.67 12.81
N ASP A 161 -4.15 -17.64 12.32
CA ASP A 161 -5.43 -17.96 12.96
C ASP A 161 -5.17 -18.37 14.42
N MET A 162 -6.08 -17.99 15.31
CA MET A 162 -6.02 -18.32 16.73
C MET A 162 -6.26 -19.81 16.96
N GLY A 163 -7.28 -20.35 16.30
CA GLY A 163 -7.62 -21.78 16.33
C GLY A 163 -7.43 -22.41 14.97
N ARG A 164 -6.94 -23.64 14.92
CA ARG A 164 -6.84 -24.43 13.68
C ARG A 164 -7.23 -25.87 13.96
N ASP A 165 -8.15 -26.40 13.16
CA ASP A 165 -8.68 -27.76 13.31
C ASP A 165 -9.04 -28.11 14.78
N GLN A 166 -8.29 -29.01 15.43
CA GLN A 166 -8.55 -29.45 16.80
C GLN A 166 -7.85 -28.61 17.87
N ASP A 167 -6.95 -27.69 17.50
CA ASP A 167 -6.20 -26.85 18.43
C ASP A 167 -6.76 -25.42 18.46
N GLN A 168 -7.48 -25.10 19.54
CA GLN A 168 -8.09 -23.78 19.77
C GLN A 168 -7.06 -22.68 20.11
N PHE A 169 -5.82 -23.05 20.41
CA PHE A 169 -4.73 -22.15 20.79
C PHE A 169 -3.54 -22.25 19.83
N ALA A 170 -3.75 -22.79 18.63
CA ALA A 170 -2.72 -23.01 17.63
C ALA A 170 -1.94 -21.73 17.28
N GLY A 171 -2.59 -20.57 17.32
CA GLY A 171 -1.93 -19.29 17.12
C GLY A 171 -0.89 -18.94 18.20
N TYR A 172 -1.18 -19.25 19.46
CA TYR A 172 -0.22 -19.07 20.55
C TYR A 172 0.87 -20.13 20.53
N THR A 173 0.53 -21.39 20.23
CA THR A 173 1.52 -22.46 20.04
C THR A 173 2.55 -22.07 18.98
N LEU A 174 2.08 -21.55 17.83
CA LEU A 174 2.97 -21.07 16.77
C LEU A 174 3.80 -19.85 17.20
N LEU A 175 3.20 -18.89 17.91
CA LEU A 175 3.92 -17.72 18.40
C LEU A 175 5.08 -18.12 19.33
N ASP A 176 4.81 -18.96 20.32
CA ASP A 176 5.82 -19.42 21.27
C ASP A 176 6.94 -20.17 20.53
N GLN A 177 6.59 -21.05 19.60
CA GLN A 177 7.57 -21.82 18.83
C GLN A 177 8.42 -20.91 17.92
N ALA A 178 7.80 -20.00 17.18
CA ALA A 178 8.51 -19.04 16.33
C ALA A 178 9.48 -18.17 17.14
N ARG A 179 9.09 -17.71 18.33
CA ARG A 179 9.97 -16.95 19.23
C ARG A 179 11.14 -17.79 19.72
N SER A 180 10.90 -19.06 20.06
CA SER A 180 11.97 -19.99 20.48
C SER A 180 12.98 -20.30 19.37
N GLU A 181 12.55 -20.29 18.10
CA GLU A 181 13.41 -20.43 16.92
C GLU A 181 14.02 -19.09 16.45
N GLY A 182 13.86 -18.02 17.22
CA GLY A 182 14.54 -16.73 16.99
C GLY A 182 13.82 -15.76 16.05
N TYR A 183 12.58 -16.03 15.66
CA TYR A 183 11.78 -15.03 14.93
C TYR A 183 11.47 -13.85 15.84
N THR A 184 11.93 -12.64 15.50
CA THR A 184 11.67 -11.41 16.26
C THR A 184 10.69 -10.46 15.57
N GLY A 185 10.21 -10.83 14.37
CA GLY A 185 9.32 -9.98 13.60
C GLY A 185 7.92 -9.85 14.20
N PRO A 186 7.12 -8.89 13.70
CA PRO A 186 5.71 -8.74 14.03
C PRO A 186 4.92 -10.04 13.86
N PHE A 187 4.10 -10.36 14.85
CA PHE A 187 3.22 -11.53 14.85
C PHE A 187 1.81 -11.06 15.18
N ILE A 188 0.86 -11.30 14.27
CA ILE A 188 -0.52 -10.86 14.41
C ILE A 188 -1.40 -12.09 14.57
N ILE A 189 -2.20 -12.11 15.64
CA ILE A 189 -3.23 -13.13 15.82
C ILE A 189 -4.50 -12.63 15.16
N TYR A 190 -5.09 -13.46 14.33
CA TYR A 190 -6.30 -13.15 13.63
C TYR A 190 -7.32 -14.23 13.95
N SER A 191 -8.57 -13.88 14.27
CA SER A 191 -9.56 -14.89 14.67
C SER A 191 -10.89 -14.56 14.05
N SER A 192 -11.63 -15.58 13.61
CA SER A 192 -13.02 -15.43 13.17
C SER A 192 -14.00 -15.23 14.35
N SER A 193 -13.59 -15.56 15.58
CA SER A 193 -14.43 -15.47 16.78
C SER A 193 -14.00 -14.35 17.73
N ASN A 194 -14.96 -13.48 18.09
CA ASN A 194 -14.84 -12.45 19.13
C ASN A 194 -14.48 -13.04 20.52
N LYS A 195 -14.81 -14.30 20.78
CA LYS A 195 -14.61 -14.94 22.11
C LYS A 195 -13.18 -15.46 22.33
N ALA A 196 -12.41 -15.67 21.26
CA ALA A 196 -11.12 -16.35 21.34
C ALA A 196 -9.92 -15.40 21.48
N ILE A 197 -10.09 -14.10 21.20
CA ILE A 197 -8.99 -13.13 21.29
C ILE A 197 -8.89 -12.60 22.72
N HIS A 198 -8.04 -13.24 23.53
CA HIS A 198 -7.58 -12.65 24.78
C HIS A 198 -6.50 -11.60 24.47
N VAL A 199 -6.92 -10.36 24.18
CA VAL A 199 -6.02 -9.23 23.85
C VAL A 199 -4.90 -9.07 24.90
N ALA A 200 -5.22 -9.30 26.18
CA ALA A 200 -4.26 -9.24 27.28
C ALA A 200 -3.18 -10.34 27.20
N GLN A 201 -3.58 -11.59 26.92
CA GLN A 201 -2.63 -12.71 26.77
C GLN A 201 -1.78 -12.57 25.50
N THR A 202 -2.36 -12.06 24.43
CA THR A 202 -1.67 -11.77 23.17
C THR A 202 -0.51 -10.80 23.39
N LYS A 203 -0.75 -9.69 24.10
CA LYS A 203 0.29 -8.70 24.40
C LYS A 203 1.38 -9.26 25.33
N GLN A 204 1.00 -10.04 26.34
CA GLN A 204 1.97 -10.67 27.25
C GLN A 204 2.92 -11.64 26.53
N ARG A 205 2.47 -12.31 25.47
CA ARG A 205 3.28 -13.24 24.67
C ARG A 205 4.12 -12.55 23.58
N GLY A 206 4.07 -11.22 23.50
CA GLY A 206 4.89 -10.47 22.53
C GLY A 206 4.39 -10.53 21.09
N ALA A 207 3.09 -10.79 20.89
CA ALA A 207 2.46 -10.54 19.59
C ALA A 207 2.28 -9.02 19.38
N PHE A 208 2.35 -8.62 18.12
CA PHE A 208 2.20 -7.23 17.68
C PHE A 208 0.77 -6.73 17.86
N GLY A 209 -0.21 -7.59 17.61
CA GLY A 209 -1.63 -7.28 17.76
C GLY A 209 -2.51 -8.52 17.61
N ALA A 210 -3.79 -8.36 17.95
CA ALA A 210 -4.79 -9.35 17.62
C ALA A 210 -6.10 -8.68 17.22
N THR A 211 -6.79 -9.24 16.22
CA THR A 211 -8.06 -8.71 15.74
C THR A 211 -8.92 -9.77 15.06
N ASN A 212 -10.22 -9.51 15.00
CA ASN A 212 -11.19 -10.24 14.21
C ASN A 212 -11.90 -9.35 13.18
N ASP A 213 -11.39 -8.14 12.94
CA ASP A 213 -11.92 -7.17 11.99
C ASP A 213 -10.97 -7.03 10.77
N PRO A 214 -11.49 -6.99 9.53
CA PRO A 214 -10.64 -6.81 8.34
C PRO A 214 -9.96 -5.46 8.24
N GLY A 215 -10.63 -4.38 8.64
CA GLY A 215 -10.07 -3.04 8.62
C GLY A 215 -8.94 -2.90 9.63
N GLU A 216 -9.16 -3.37 10.85
CA GLU A 216 -8.12 -3.37 11.90
C GLU A 216 -6.95 -4.28 11.53
N LEU A 217 -7.18 -5.46 10.92
CA LEU A 217 -6.10 -6.31 10.43
C LEU A 217 -5.23 -5.56 9.41
N PHE A 218 -5.86 -4.87 8.47
CA PHE A 218 -5.17 -4.10 7.45
C PHE A 218 -4.29 -3.01 8.08
N GLU A 219 -4.83 -2.25 9.03
CA GLU A 219 -4.08 -1.23 9.78
C GLU A 219 -2.91 -1.83 10.57
N LEU A 220 -3.10 -2.97 11.24
CA LEU A 220 -2.05 -3.66 11.99
C LEU A 220 -0.90 -4.12 11.07
N VAL A 221 -1.21 -4.69 9.90
CA VAL A 221 -0.19 -5.11 8.92
C VAL A 221 0.58 -3.90 8.40
N LEU A 222 -0.11 -2.81 8.06
CA LEU A 222 0.53 -1.57 7.62
C LEU A 222 1.42 -0.95 8.71
N ALA A 223 0.96 -0.95 9.96
CA ALA A 223 1.74 -0.45 11.09
C ALA A 223 2.97 -1.34 11.38
N ALA A 224 2.83 -2.66 11.27
CA ALA A 224 3.92 -3.62 11.44
C ALA A 224 5.01 -3.41 10.40
N LEU A 225 4.63 -3.31 9.12
CA LEU A 225 5.56 -3.09 8.01
C LEU A 225 6.09 -1.66 7.97
N GLY A 226 5.35 -0.69 8.49
CA GLY A 226 5.75 0.71 8.57
C GLY A 226 6.84 1.00 9.63
N LYS A 227 6.94 0.16 10.67
CA LYS A 227 7.93 0.26 11.75
C LYS A 227 9.19 -0.60 11.53
N ALA A 228 9.16 -1.55 10.59
CA ALA A 228 10.23 -2.54 10.41
C ALA A 228 11.49 -2.02 9.66
N GLY A 229 11.76 -0.71 9.68
CA GLY A 229 12.89 -0.09 8.98
C GLY A 229 13.52 1.08 9.73
#